data_AF-A0A6L7LVU4-F1
#
_entry.id   AF-A0A6L7LVU4-F1
#
_cell.length_a   1.000
_cell.length_b   1.000
_cell.length_c   1.000
_cell.angle_alpha   90.00
_cell.angle_beta   90.00
_cell.angle_gamma   90.00
#
_symmetry.space_group_name_H-M   'P 1'
#
loop_
_entity.id
_entity.type
_entity.pdbx_description
1 polymer ?
#
loop_
_entity_poly.entity_id
_entity_poly.type
_entity_poly.pdbx_seq_one_letter_code
_entity_poly.pdbx_strand_id
1 'polypeptide(L)'
;MTNQLFLTKKVYDAFNETINNGRKSVLPGDIVQNFREKNEPVGIWLVMRELTRLEELDLVQFDQETATWTLGQEKDFFEVIRNLK
;
A
#
# COMPACT_ATOMS: atom_id res chain seq x y z
N MET A 1 -1.28 1.80 19.09
CA MET A 1 -1.34 1.81 17.61
C MET A 1 -2.70 1.20 17.24
N THR A 2 -3.51 1.85 16.40
CA THR A 2 -4.87 1.35 16.08
C THR A 2 -4.81 0.20 15.08
N ASN A 3 -5.80 -0.71 15.09
CA ASN A 3 -5.89 -1.83 14.13
C ASN A 3 -5.85 -1.37 12.67
N GLN A 4 -6.39 -0.17 12.39
CA GLN A 4 -6.35 0.43 11.06
C GLN A 4 -4.93 0.77 10.62
N LEU A 5 -4.14 1.43 11.49
CA LEU A 5 -2.77 1.84 11.17
C LEU A 5 -1.87 0.62 10.90
N PHE A 6 -2.11 -0.48 11.60
CA PHE A 6 -1.42 -1.75 11.34
C PHE A 6 -1.76 -2.32 9.96
N LEU A 7 -3.02 -2.27 9.53
CA LEU A 7 -3.42 -2.70 8.20
C LEU A 7 -2.83 -1.80 7.11
N THR A 8 -2.85 -0.48 7.29
CA THR A 8 -2.22 0.47 6.35
C THR A 8 -0.74 0.14 6.16
N LYS A 9 -0.01 -0.12 7.25
CA LYS A 9 1.39 -0.52 7.19
C LYS A 9 1.59 -1.84 6.45
N LYS A 10 0.79 -2.87 6.75
CA LYS A 10 0.88 -4.16 6.06
C LYS A 10 0.61 -4.04 4.55
N VAL A 11 -0.35 -3.20 4.15
CA VAL A 11 -0.62 -2.92 2.73
C VAL A 11 0.56 -2.21 2.08
N TYR A 12 1.17 -1.24 2.76
CA TYR A 12 2.38 -0.55 2.27
C TYR A 12 3.57 -1.50 2.10
N ASP A 13 3.77 -2.43 3.05
CA ASP A 13 4.84 -3.43 2.95
C ASP A 13 4.62 -4.37 1.78
N ALA A 14 3.40 -4.89 1.60
CA ALA A 14 3.04 -5.75 0.47
C ALA A 14 3.19 -5.01 -0.88
N PHE A 15 2.87 -3.71 -0.92
CA PHE A 15 3.10 -2.87 -2.09
C PHE A 15 4.59 -2.79 -2.44
N ASN A 16 5.43 -2.46 -1.45
CA ASN A 16 6.88 -2.33 -1.64
C ASN A 16 7.54 -3.66 -2.04
N GLU A 17 7.13 -4.77 -1.44
CA GLU A 17 7.56 -6.11 -1.87
C GLU A 17 7.22 -6.36 -3.35
N THR A 18 6.03 -5.95 -3.79
CA THR A 18 5.57 -6.13 -5.17
C THR A 18 6.38 -5.30 -6.16
N ILE A 19 6.69 -4.03 -5.83
CA ILE A 19 7.55 -3.15 -6.63
C ILE A 19 9.00 -3.68 -6.67
N ASN A 20 9.57 -4.09 -5.54
CA ASN A 20 10.95 -4.57 -5.43
C ASN A 20 11.22 -5.85 -6.24
N ASN A 21 10.17 -6.59 -6.60
CA ASN A 21 10.24 -7.71 -7.54
C ASN A 21 10.34 -7.28 -9.03
N GLY A 22 10.77 -6.04 -9.30
CA GLY A 22 11.02 -5.51 -10.64
C GLY A 22 9.78 -4.91 -11.32
N ARG A 23 8.67 -4.74 -10.59
CA ARG A 23 7.46 -4.11 -11.13
C ARG A 23 7.53 -2.59 -10.93
N LYS A 24 7.00 -1.84 -11.90
CA LYS A 24 6.92 -0.37 -11.83
C LYS A 24 5.59 0.15 -11.28
N SER A 25 4.57 -0.71 -11.26
CA SER A 25 3.24 -0.39 -10.78
C SER A 25 2.57 -1.63 -10.20
N VAL A 26 1.59 -1.43 -9.32
CA VAL A 26 0.89 -2.46 -8.57
C VAL A 26 -0.61 -2.33 -8.79
N LEU A 27 -1.29 -3.44 -9.03
CA LEU A 27 -2.75 -3.50 -8.98
C LEU A 27 -3.19 -3.88 -7.55
N PRO A 28 -4.36 -3.41 -7.08
CA PRO A 28 -4.89 -3.83 -5.78
C PRO A 28 -5.00 -5.36 -5.65
N GLY A 29 -5.24 -6.07 -6.77
CA GLY A 29 -5.28 -7.53 -6.83
C GLY A 29 -3.93 -8.20 -6.54
N ASP A 30 -2.81 -7.57 -6.90
CA ASP A 30 -1.46 -8.09 -6.61
C ASP A 30 -1.22 -8.11 -5.10
N ILE A 31 -1.65 -7.05 -4.41
CA ILE A 31 -1.55 -6.96 -2.95
C ILE A 31 -2.44 -8.03 -2.31
N VAL A 32 -3.69 -8.18 -2.75
CA VAL A 32 -4.57 -9.26 -2.27
C VAL A 32 -3.93 -10.63 -2.45
N GLN A 33 -3.24 -10.87 -3.57
CA GLN A 33 -2.52 -12.12 -3.82
C GLN A 33 -1.35 -12.30 -2.83
N ASN A 34 -0.53 -11.27 -2.58
CA ASN A 34 0.55 -11.30 -1.58
C ASN A 34 0.02 -11.68 -0.18
N PHE A 35 -1.11 -11.10 0.25
CA PHE A 35 -1.74 -11.44 1.53
C PHE A 35 -2.26 -12.88 1.58
N ARG A 36 -2.81 -13.40 0.47
CA ARG A 36 -3.25 -14.80 0.38
C ARG A 36 -2.08 -15.78 0.49
N GLU A 37 -0.97 -15.49 -0.17
CA GLU A 37 0.26 -16.31 -0.10
C GLU A 37 0.83 -16.39 1.31
N LYS A 38 0.61 -15.36 2.13
CA LYS A 38 0.99 -15.30 3.55
C LYS A 38 -0.05 -15.90 4.51
N ASN A 39 -1.14 -16.52 4.01
CA ASN A 39 -2.28 -17.02 4.80
C ASN A 39 -2.97 -15.95 5.65
N GLU A 40 -2.95 -14.68 5.22
CA GLU A 40 -3.59 -13.56 5.90
C GLU A 40 -4.58 -12.84 4.94
N PRO A 41 -5.64 -13.51 4.45
CA PRO A 41 -6.47 -12.95 3.40
C PRO A 41 -7.13 -11.63 3.80
N VAL A 42 -6.99 -10.62 2.93
CA VAL A 42 -7.62 -9.31 3.04
C VAL A 42 -8.55 -9.08 1.85
N GLY A 43 -9.69 -8.42 2.08
CA GLY A 43 -10.62 -8.07 1.01
C GLY A 43 -10.10 -6.94 0.11
N ILE A 44 -10.39 -7.02 -1.18
CA ILE A 44 -9.96 -6.01 -2.18
C ILE A 44 -10.40 -4.59 -1.82
N TRP A 45 -11.59 -4.43 -1.24
CA TRP A 45 -12.10 -3.13 -0.78
C TRP A 45 -11.27 -2.52 0.35
N LEU A 46 -10.75 -3.35 1.26
CA LEU A 46 -9.89 -2.89 2.34
C LEU A 46 -8.53 -2.46 1.78
N VAL A 47 -7.98 -3.21 0.82
CA VAL A 47 -6.74 -2.84 0.14
C VAL A 47 -6.88 -1.50 -0.58
N MET A 48 -7.96 -1.31 -1.35
CA MET A 48 -8.22 -0.03 -2.02
C MET A 48 -8.34 1.12 -1.03
N ARG A 49 -9.07 0.94 0.08
CA ARG A 49 -9.18 1.94 1.15
C ARG A 49 -7.81 2.33 1.71
N GLU A 50 -6.96 1.35 2.00
CA GLU A 50 -5.62 1.63 2.53
C GLU A 50 -4.69 2.26 1.50
N LEU A 51 -4.81 1.91 0.21
CA LEU A 51 -4.06 2.57 -0.86
C LEU A 51 -4.45 4.05 -1.01
N THR A 52 -5.74 4.40 -0.98
CA THR A 52 -6.19 5.80 -0.94
C THR A 52 -5.61 6.54 0.25
N ARG A 53 -5.56 5.91 1.43
CA ARG A 53 -4.92 6.51 2.60
C ARG A 53 -3.42 6.71 2.42
N LEU A 54 -2.72 5.76 1.80
CA LEU A 54 -1.29 5.89 1.52
C LEU A 54 -1.03 6.98 0.46
N GLU A 55 -1.99 7.20 -0.46
CA GLU A 55 -1.98 8.32 -1.40
C GLU A 55 -2.02 9.67 -0.70
N GLU A 56 -2.95 9.83 0.25
CA GLU A 56 -3.09 11.05 1.08
C GLU A 56 -1.82 11.35 1.89
N LEU A 57 -0.94 10.35 2.06
CA LEU A 57 0.35 10.46 2.75
C LEU A 57 1.54 10.63 1.80
N ASP A 58 1.31 10.75 0.49
CA ASP A 58 2.31 10.80 -0.58
C ASP A 58 3.25 9.58 -0.62
N LEU A 59 2.85 8.45 -0.03
CA LEU A 59 3.66 7.22 0.00
C LEU A 59 3.51 6.39 -1.27
N VAL A 60 2.35 6.50 -1.92
CA VAL A 60 2.01 5.89 -3.22
C VAL A 60 1.23 6.92 -4.05
N GLN A 61 1.10 6.69 -5.35
CA GLN A 61 0.28 7.53 -6.23
C GLN A 61 -0.61 6.68 -7.13
N PHE A 62 -1.83 7.13 -7.41
CA PHE A 62 -2.70 6.49 -8.39
C PHE A 62 -2.46 7.08 -9.78
N ASP A 63 -2.07 6.22 -10.72
CA ASP A 63 -1.99 6.54 -12.14
C ASP A 63 -3.38 6.33 -12.77
N GLN A 64 -4.00 7.44 -13.17
CA GLN A 64 -5.33 7.43 -13.77
C GLN A 64 -5.37 6.84 -15.18
N GLU A 65 -4.27 6.87 -15.93
CA GLU A 65 -4.22 6.37 -17.30
C GLU A 65 -4.20 4.83 -17.31
N THR A 66 -3.44 4.25 -16.40
CA THR A 66 -3.25 2.79 -16.30
C THR A 66 -4.11 2.13 -15.23
N ALA A 67 -4.79 2.94 -14.39
CA ALA A 67 -5.54 2.49 -13.21
C ALA A 67 -4.67 1.62 -12.27
N THR A 68 -3.40 1.99 -12.10
CA THR A 68 -2.44 1.27 -11.25
C THR A 68 -1.85 2.20 -10.20
N TRP A 69 -1.23 1.61 -9.18
CA TRP A 69 -0.57 2.34 -8.11
C TRP A 69 0.94 2.31 -8.32
N THR A 70 1.60 3.45 -8.20
CA THR A 70 3.06 3.61 -8.32
C THR A 70 3.65 4.11 -7.01
N LEU A 71 4.98 3.94 -6.86
CA LEU A 71 5.67 4.46 -5.69
C LEU A 71 5.59 6.00 -5.72
N GLY A 72 5.18 6.59 -4.60
CA GLY A 72 5.18 8.03 -4.42
C GLY A 72 6.56 8.52 -4.00
N GLN A 73 6.63 9.30 -2.93
CA GLN A 73 7.90 9.67 -2.33
C GLN A 73 8.46 8.50 -1.50
N GLU A 74 9.74 8.19 -1.68
CA GLU A 74 10.43 7.20 -0.85
C GLU A 74 10.62 7.76 0.56
N LYS A 75 9.75 7.34 1.49
CA LYS A 75 9.72 7.78 2.88
C LYS A 75 9.51 6.59 3.82
N ASP A 76 10.03 6.69 5.03
CA ASP A 76 9.67 5.73 6.08
C ASP A 76 8.22 5.97 6.56
N PHE A 77 7.43 4.91 6.58
CA PHE A 77 6.02 4.99 6.99
C PHE A 77 5.86 5.54 8.41
N PHE A 78 6.66 5.10 9.37
CA PHE A 78 6.51 5.53 10.76
C PHE A 78 6.98 6.96 10.97
N GLU A 79 7.97 7.42 10.21
CA GLU A 79 8.34 8.83 10.15
C GLU A 79 7.19 9.70 9.66
N VAL A 80 6.55 9.34 8.53
CA VAL A 80 5.38 10.06 8.01
C VAL A 80 4.28 10.14 9.05
N ILE A 81 3.92 9.01 9.66
CA ILE A 81 2.85 8.97 10.68
C ILE A 81 3.21 9.76 11.94
N ARG A 82 4.49 9.83 12.32
CA ARG A 82 4.94 10.63 13.48
C ARG A 82 4.76 12.12 13.23
N ASN A 83 4.96 12.58 12.00
CA ASN A 83 4.90 13.98 11.61
C ASN A 83 3.47 14.51 11.38
N LEU A 84 2.45 13.65 11.43
CA LEU A 84 1.03 14.03 11.37
C LEU A 84 0.45 14.50 12.72
N LYS A 85 1.26 14.50 13.78
CA LYS A 85 0.85 14.85 15.15
C LYS A 85 1.20 16.27 15.53
#